data_AF-A0A2E5UU55-F1
#
_entry.id   AF-A0A2E5UU55-F1
#
_cell.length_a   1.000
_cell.length_b   1.000
_cell.length_c   1.000
_cell.angle_alpha   90.00
_cell.angle_beta   90.00
_cell.angle_gamma   90.00
#
_symmetry.space_group_name_H-M   'P 1'
#
loop_
_entity.id
_entity.type
_entity.pdbx_description
1 polymer ?
#
loop_
_entity_poly.entity_id
_entity_poly.type
_entity_poly.pdbx_seq_one_letter_code
_entity_poly.pdbx_strand_id
1 'polypeptide(L)'
;MKYFLAAILVSVFSSISFAQGEDSTKYERDEMIISEFLPGIYSNYNQVYFNNRGKVPDEERHLRREIEVQEIETNIFSVKDTFVMANIFEKPITEDDKKTSHAIINVEANNNEKAVQLDIYKSDESYSMNDIDGSPDCTVMMIRGAEEFYARESSGDCDGMTNVYTLSKKHLFVRMGKDSGINTKEPYKLNESRPFQCYVDIPGVSGGRDLPYKRYEPFYIHDQGGTFEILTDHEKRNLVFRLVRVDWEINNHIGVFTRDVMVLYAEERTDEGYKINGYTFTEPDITRVGINFKWMLVSCFMESNKFATPFM
;
A
#
# COMPACT_ATOMS: atom_id res chain seq x y z
N MET A 1 17.97 -72.97 15.06
CA MET A 1 17.36 -72.47 13.81
C MET A 1 16.16 -71.53 13.96
N LYS A 2 15.70 -71.17 15.17
CA LYS A 2 14.59 -70.20 15.36
C LYS A 2 15.02 -68.77 15.70
N TYR A 3 16.28 -68.55 16.07
CA TYR A 3 16.79 -67.23 16.47
C TYR A 3 17.55 -66.48 15.37
N PHE A 4 17.83 -67.12 14.23
CA PHE A 4 18.57 -66.51 13.12
C PHE A 4 17.66 -65.80 12.09
N LEU A 5 16.36 -66.15 12.06
CA LEU A 5 15.38 -65.51 11.16
C LEU A 5 14.83 -64.18 11.71
N ALA A 6 14.89 -63.97 13.03
CA ALA A 6 14.38 -62.73 13.64
C ALA A 6 15.34 -61.54 13.43
N ALA A 7 16.65 -61.79 13.26
CA ALA A 7 17.63 -60.72 13.07
C ALA A 7 17.60 -60.12 11.65
N ILE A 8 17.22 -60.89 10.63
CA ILE A 8 17.17 -60.43 9.24
C ILE A 8 15.88 -59.62 8.97
N LEU A 9 14.80 -59.84 9.73
CA LEU A 9 13.56 -59.10 9.55
C LEU A 9 13.61 -57.65 10.09
N VAL A 10 14.51 -57.36 11.03
CA VAL A 10 14.66 -56.02 11.63
C VAL A 10 15.61 -55.12 10.83
N SER A 11 16.50 -55.69 9.99
CA SER A 11 17.43 -54.90 9.17
C SER A 11 16.87 -54.42 7.83
N VAL A 12 15.67 -54.86 7.43
CA VAL A 12 15.05 -54.48 6.14
C VAL A 12 14.07 -53.31 6.30
N PHE A 13 13.66 -52.96 7.53
CA PHE A 13 12.73 -51.86 7.80
C PHE A 13 13.39 -50.53 8.19
N SER A 14 14.71 -50.45 8.29
CA SER A 14 15.42 -49.22 8.66
C SER A 14 15.65 -48.21 7.51
N SER A 15 15.13 -48.47 6.31
CA SER A 15 15.36 -47.62 5.12
C SER A 15 14.16 -46.75 4.71
N ILE A 16 13.13 -46.63 5.53
CA ILE A 16 12.01 -45.71 5.30
C ILE A 16 11.78 -44.87 6.54
N SER A 17 12.77 -44.05 6.87
CA SER A 17 12.55 -42.83 7.65
C SER A 17 12.92 -41.67 6.74
N PHE A 18 12.09 -41.46 5.72
CA PHE A 18 12.09 -40.21 4.97
C PHE A 18 11.42 -39.14 5.84
N ALA A 19 12.15 -38.05 6.06
CA ALA A 19 11.66 -36.73 6.42
C ALA A 19 10.77 -36.62 7.69
N GLN A 20 11.42 -36.57 8.86
CA GLN A 20 10.92 -35.71 9.94
C GLN A 20 12.02 -34.69 10.24
N GLY A 21 11.84 -33.47 9.72
CA GLY A 21 12.74 -32.34 9.96
C GLY A 21 13.48 -31.82 8.72
N GLU A 22 12.89 -31.86 7.51
CA GLU A 22 13.37 -30.95 6.47
C GLU A 22 12.95 -29.54 6.88
N ASP A 23 13.91 -28.78 7.41
CA ASP A 23 13.82 -27.33 7.45
C ASP A 23 13.48 -26.86 6.04
N SER A 24 12.50 -25.95 5.93
CA SER A 24 12.17 -25.33 4.66
C SER A 24 13.43 -24.79 3.98
N THR A 25 13.46 -24.81 2.67
CA THR A 25 14.56 -24.22 1.94
C THR A 25 14.64 -22.72 2.23
N LYS A 26 15.77 -22.10 1.88
CA LYS A 26 15.88 -20.64 1.99
C LYS A 26 14.76 -19.93 1.24
N TYR A 27 14.41 -20.42 0.05
CA TYR A 27 13.47 -19.76 -0.84
C TYR A 27 12.02 -19.98 -0.44
N GLU A 28 11.69 -21.11 0.19
CA GLU A 28 10.38 -21.32 0.85
C GLU A 28 10.18 -20.34 2.02
N ARG A 29 11.20 -20.11 2.85
CA ARG A 29 11.09 -19.06 3.90
C ARG A 29 10.95 -17.67 3.31
N ASP A 30 11.70 -17.38 2.26
CA ASP A 30 11.67 -16.08 1.60
C ASP A 30 10.30 -15.86 0.89
N GLU A 31 9.69 -16.90 0.34
CA GLU A 31 8.32 -16.88 -0.20
C GLU A 31 7.31 -16.54 0.88
N MET A 32 7.35 -17.21 2.04
CA MET A 32 6.47 -16.87 3.17
C MET A 32 6.57 -15.40 3.60
N ILE A 33 7.78 -14.82 3.55
CA ILE A 33 7.98 -13.40 3.90
C ILE A 33 7.41 -12.48 2.81
N ILE A 34 7.59 -12.82 1.53
CA ILE A 34 6.99 -12.07 0.43
C ILE A 34 5.47 -12.12 0.52
N SER A 35 4.89 -13.30 0.77
CA SER A 35 3.45 -13.48 0.93
C SER A 35 2.87 -12.69 2.11
N GLU A 36 3.65 -12.48 3.17
CA GLU A 36 3.28 -11.59 4.29
C GLU A 36 3.43 -10.10 3.93
N PHE A 37 4.45 -9.74 3.15
CA PHE A 37 4.73 -8.34 2.80
C PHE A 37 3.88 -7.82 1.65
N LEU A 38 3.38 -8.68 0.76
CA LEU A 38 2.75 -8.27 -0.48
C LEU A 38 1.35 -7.68 -0.30
N PRO A 39 0.43 -8.26 0.51
CA PRO A 39 -0.90 -7.70 0.73
C PRO A 39 -0.87 -6.30 1.32
N GLY A 40 -1.79 -5.44 0.86
CA GLY A 40 -1.91 -4.07 1.35
C GLY A 40 -2.34 -3.07 0.29
N ILE A 41 -2.52 -1.82 0.72
CA ILE A 41 -2.76 -0.69 -0.18
C ILE A 41 -1.45 0.10 -0.27
N TYR A 42 -1.01 0.42 -1.47
CA TYR A 42 0.25 1.11 -1.72
C TYR A 42 -0.01 2.38 -2.53
N SER A 43 0.62 3.49 -2.16
CA SER A 43 0.39 4.79 -2.78
C SER A 43 1.69 5.55 -2.96
N ASN A 44 1.89 6.13 -4.15
CA ASN A 44 3.02 7.03 -4.42
C ASN A 44 2.74 8.51 -4.09
N TYR A 45 1.80 8.81 -3.19
CA TYR A 45 1.41 10.20 -2.89
C TYR A 45 2.60 11.12 -2.60
N ASN A 46 3.54 10.69 -1.75
CA ASN A 46 4.72 11.49 -1.43
C ASN A 46 5.59 11.74 -2.68
N GLN A 47 5.78 10.75 -3.54
CA GLN A 47 6.51 10.91 -4.80
C GLN A 47 5.87 11.98 -5.69
N VAL A 48 4.55 11.94 -5.87
CA VAL A 48 3.82 12.96 -6.65
C VAL A 48 3.90 14.33 -6.00
N TYR A 49 3.71 14.40 -4.68
CA TYR A 49 3.79 15.64 -3.92
C TYR A 49 5.16 16.30 -4.07
N PHE A 50 6.25 15.54 -3.92
CA PHE A 50 7.61 16.06 -4.03
C PHE A 50 8.04 16.33 -5.47
N ASN A 51 7.56 15.57 -6.46
CA ASN A 51 7.77 15.90 -7.88
C ASN A 51 7.21 17.29 -8.21
N ASN A 52 5.98 17.59 -7.74
CA ASN A 52 5.36 18.89 -7.93
C ASN A 52 6.08 19.99 -7.14
N ARG A 53 6.41 19.75 -5.87
CA ARG A 53 7.11 20.72 -5.01
C ARG A 53 8.52 21.02 -5.53
N GLY A 54 9.22 20.00 -6.02
CA GLY A 54 10.55 20.08 -6.61
C GLY A 54 10.55 20.61 -8.04
N LYS A 55 9.37 20.80 -8.66
CA LYS A 55 9.20 21.29 -10.04
C LYS A 55 9.93 20.42 -11.07
N VAL A 56 9.87 19.10 -10.90
CA VAL A 56 10.32 18.12 -11.91
C VAL A 56 9.59 18.43 -13.23
N PRO A 57 10.22 18.32 -14.42
CA PRO A 57 9.53 18.57 -15.70
C PRO A 57 8.27 17.71 -15.86
N ASP A 58 7.19 18.25 -16.46
CA ASP A 58 5.89 17.57 -16.54
C ASP A 58 5.99 16.20 -17.22
N GLU A 59 6.84 16.10 -18.25
CA GLU A 59 7.13 14.86 -18.98
C GLU A 59 7.86 13.80 -18.14
N GLU A 60 8.50 14.18 -17.04
CA GLU A 60 9.22 13.30 -16.12
C GLU A 60 8.43 13.02 -14.83
N ARG A 61 7.31 13.72 -14.59
CA ARG A 61 6.53 13.58 -13.36
C ARG A 61 5.76 12.27 -13.36
N HIS A 62 5.92 11.54 -12.26
CA HIS A 62 5.10 10.37 -11.98
C HIS A 62 3.63 10.77 -11.81
N LEU A 63 2.73 10.07 -12.49
CA LEU A 63 1.29 10.12 -12.20
C LEU A 63 1.00 9.54 -10.81
N ARG A 64 -0.13 9.94 -10.20
CA ARG A 64 -0.59 9.32 -8.96
C ARG A 64 -1.06 7.90 -9.26
N ARG A 65 -0.54 6.94 -8.51
CA ARG A 65 -0.78 5.50 -8.68
C ARG A 65 -1.04 4.88 -7.32
N GLU A 66 -2.11 4.10 -7.24
CA GLU A 66 -2.51 3.33 -6.07
C GLU A 66 -2.64 1.87 -6.45
N ILE A 67 -2.01 0.99 -5.67
CA ILE A 67 -2.03 -0.45 -5.92
C ILE A 67 -2.62 -1.11 -4.67
N GLU A 68 -3.72 -1.82 -4.84
CA GLU A 68 -4.30 -2.66 -3.80
C GLU A 68 -3.99 -4.11 -4.12
N VAL A 69 -3.41 -4.83 -3.16
CA VAL A 69 -3.09 -6.24 -3.26
C VAL A 69 -3.83 -6.99 -2.15
N GLN A 70 -4.59 -8.03 -2.50
CA GLN A 70 -5.34 -8.84 -1.56
C GLN A 70 -5.07 -10.32 -1.80
N GLU A 71 -4.88 -11.09 -0.73
CA GLU A 71 -4.79 -12.55 -0.84
C GLU A 71 -6.18 -13.12 -1.14
N ILE A 72 -6.28 -13.91 -2.21
CA ILE A 72 -7.52 -14.57 -2.64
C ILE A 72 -7.48 -16.08 -2.39
N GLU A 73 -6.29 -16.67 -2.47
CA GLU A 73 -5.96 -18.03 -2.05
C GLU A 73 -4.51 -18.03 -1.56
N THR A 74 -4.09 -19.07 -0.84
CA THR A 74 -2.73 -19.16 -0.30
C THR A 74 -1.69 -18.91 -1.41
N ASN A 75 -0.88 -17.87 -1.23
CA ASN A 75 0.14 -17.41 -2.18
C ASN A 75 -0.38 -16.89 -3.54
N ILE A 76 -1.68 -16.70 -3.68
CA ILE A 76 -2.32 -16.14 -4.87
C ILE A 76 -3.00 -14.83 -4.47
N PHE A 77 -2.62 -13.75 -5.15
CA PHE A 77 -3.01 -12.39 -4.78
C PHE A 77 -3.69 -11.68 -5.95
N SER A 78 -4.85 -11.07 -5.71
CA SER A 78 -5.44 -10.12 -6.63
C SER A 78 -4.72 -8.77 -6.55
N VAL A 79 -4.55 -8.10 -7.69
CA VAL A 79 -3.92 -6.79 -7.79
C VAL A 79 -4.84 -5.86 -8.55
N LYS A 80 -5.25 -4.79 -7.89
CA LYS A 80 -5.93 -3.65 -8.49
C LYS A 80 -4.97 -2.48 -8.57
N ASP A 81 -4.61 -2.10 -9.79
CA ASP A 81 -3.68 -0.99 -10.03
C ASP A 81 -4.44 0.19 -10.66
N THR A 82 -4.54 1.28 -9.92
CA THR A 82 -5.29 2.47 -10.28
C THR A 82 -4.36 3.67 -10.47
N PHE A 83 -4.33 4.20 -11.69
CA PHE A 83 -3.77 5.50 -11.99
C PHE A 83 -4.83 6.59 -11.83
N VAL A 84 -4.47 7.67 -11.16
CA VAL A 84 -5.27 8.91 -11.09
C VAL A 84 -4.67 9.91 -12.07
N MET A 85 -5.39 10.14 -13.16
CA MET A 85 -4.94 10.93 -14.31
C MET A 85 -5.11 12.44 -14.08
N ALA A 86 -5.93 12.83 -13.10
CA ALA A 86 -6.14 14.22 -12.74
C ALA A 86 -5.21 14.68 -11.61
N ASN A 87 -4.97 15.99 -11.56
CA ASN A 87 -4.25 16.60 -10.46
C ASN A 87 -5.11 16.63 -9.19
N ILE A 88 -4.75 15.81 -8.20
CA ILE A 88 -5.42 15.69 -6.89
C ILE A 88 -5.42 16.98 -6.07
N PHE A 89 -4.57 17.96 -6.42
CA PHE A 89 -4.47 19.24 -5.73
C PHE A 89 -5.36 20.33 -6.34
N GLU A 90 -5.96 20.07 -7.51
CA GLU A 90 -6.73 21.07 -8.26
C GLU A 90 -8.23 20.81 -8.20
N LYS A 91 -8.64 19.54 -8.23
CA LYS A 91 -10.07 19.17 -8.22
C LYS A 91 -10.34 17.89 -7.43
N PRO A 92 -11.61 17.66 -7.02
CA PRO A 92 -12.05 16.34 -6.58
C PRO A 92 -11.85 15.30 -7.67
N ILE A 93 -11.43 14.10 -7.26
CA ILE A 93 -11.22 12.97 -8.17
C ILE A 93 -12.53 12.22 -8.38
N THR A 94 -12.94 12.05 -9.63
CA THR A 94 -14.08 11.21 -10.02
C THR A 94 -13.60 9.88 -10.60
N GLU A 95 -14.52 8.94 -10.87
CA GLU A 95 -14.16 7.67 -11.53
C GLU A 95 -13.65 7.88 -12.96
N ASP A 96 -14.11 8.90 -13.67
CA ASP A 96 -13.61 9.25 -15.01
C ASP A 96 -12.14 9.71 -15.00
N ASP A 97 -11.64 10.14 -13.83
CA ASP A 97 -10.23 10.52 -13.64
C ASP A 97 -9.32 9.32 -13.35
N LYS A 98 -9.89 8.12 -13.21
CA LYS A 98 -9.17 6.90 -12.85
C LYS A 98 -9.05 5.96 -14.04
N LYS A 99 -7.87 5.36 -14.17
CA LYS A 99 -7.63 4.24 -15.07
C LYS A 99 -7.17 3.05 -14.22
N THR A 100 -7.95 1.98 -14.24
CA THR A 100 -7.69 0.78 -13.43
C THR A 100 -7.37 -0.41 -14.31
N SER A 101 -6.39 -1.19 -13.89
CA SER A 101 -6.07 -2.51 -14.43
C SER A 101 -6.07 -3.56 -13.33
N HIS A 102 -6.34 -4.81 -13.70
CA HIS A 102 -6.42 -5.93 -12.78
C HIS A 102 -5.44 -7.03 -13.18
N ALA A 103 -4.83 -7.66 -12.18
CA ALA A 103 -3.92 -8.79 -12.37
C ALA A 103 -4.03 -9.75 -11.20
N ILE A 104 -3.51 -10.96 -11.39
CA ILE A 104 -3.29 -11.95 -10.34
C ILE A 104 -1.79 -12.21 -10.25
N ILE A 105 -1.26 -12.26 -9.03
CA ILE A 105 0.13 -12.66 -8.74
C ILE A 105 0.10 -14.00 -8.01
N ASN A 106 0.76 -15.00 -8.57
CA ASN A 106 1.09 -16.25 -7.88
C ASN A 106 2.54 -16.16 -7.37
N VAL A 107 2.76 -16.50 -6.10
CA VAL A 107 4.07 -16.42 -5.44
C VAL A 107 4.56 -17.82 -5.11
N GLU A 108 5.69 -18.22 -5.68
CA GLU A 108 6.24 -19.56 -5.48
C GLU A 108 7.74 -19.55 -5.20
N ALA A 109 8.20 -20.43 -4.32
CA ALA A 109 9.62 -20.65 -4.13
C ALA A 109 10.22 -21.43 -5.32
N ASN A 110 11.15 -20.82 -6.05
CA ASN A 110 11.87 -21.50 -7.13
C ASN A 110 13.29 -21.86 -6.67
N ASN A 111 13.41 -23.05 -6.08
CA ASN A 111 14.66 -23.59 -5.56
C ASN A 111 15.74 -23.81 -6.64
N ASN A 112 15.32 -24.12 -7.88
CA ASN A 112 16.24 -24.32 -9.00
C ASN A 112 16.87 -23.00 -9.43
N GLU A 113 16.06 -21.95 -9.58
CA GLU A 113 16.49 -20.61 -9.95
C GLU A 113 17.04 -19.80 -8.79
N LYS A 114 17.00 -20.37 -7.57
CA LYS A 114 17.53 -19.75 -6.36
C LYS A 114 16.89 -18.39 -6.09
N ALA A 115 15.58 -18.31 -6.23
CA ALA A 115 14.77 -17.10 -6.10
C ALA A 115 13.33 -17.43 -5.66
N VAL A 116 12.57 -16.39 -5.32
CA VAL A 116 11.10 -16.48 -5.24
C VAL A 116 10.54 -15.95 -6.55
N GLN A 117 9.66 -16.71 -7.19
CA GLN A 117 9.05 -16.40 -8.47
C GLN A 117 7.68 -15.75 -8.24
N LEU A 118 7.46 -14.60 -8.88
CA LEU A 118 6.18 -13.92 -8.94
C LEU A 118 5.67 -14.04 -10.38
N ASP A 119 4.68 -14.89 -10.58
CA ASP A 119 4.01 -15.07 -11.87
C ASP A 119 2.76 -14.19 -11.92
N ILE A 120 2.71 -13.31 -12.91
CA ILE A 120 1.72 -12.25 -13.04
C ILE A 120 0.85 -12.53 -14.27
N TYR A 121 -0.45 -12.59 -14.04
CA TYR A 121 -1.48 -12.89 -15.03
C TYR A 121 -2.40 -11.67 -15.17
N LYS A 122 -2.67 -11.22 -16.40
CA LYS A 122 -3.69 -10.22 -16.66
C LYS A 122 -5.05 -10.79 -16.28
N SER A 123 -5.86 -9.98 -15.61
CA SER A 123 -7.20 -10.38 -15.19
C SER A 123 -8.18 -9.22 -15.37
N ASP A 124 -9.44 -9.49 -15.05
CA ASP A 124 -10.49 -8.48 -14.93
C ASP A 124 -10.89 -8.28 -13.45
N GLU A 125 -11.95 -7.51 -13.20
CA GLU A 125 -12.44 -7.22 -11.84
C GLU A 125 -12.92 -8.46 -11.08
N SER A 126 -13.13 -9.59 -11.77
CA SER A 126 -13.61 -10.83 -11.15
C SER A 126 -12.50 -11.68 -10.56
N TYR A 127 -11.23 -11.47 -10.96
CA TYR A 127 -10.07 -12.26 -10.54
C TYR A 127 -10.32 -13.78 -10.66
N SER A 128 -10.76 -14.20 -11.84
CA SER A 128 -11.10 -15.59 -12.11
C SER A 128 -9.86 -16.49 -11.96
N MET A 129 -9.96 -17.56 -11.17
CA MET A 129 -8.85 -18.53 -11.05
C MET A 129 -8.52 -19.22 -12.36
N ASN A 130 -9.42 -19.26 -13.34
CA ASN A 130 -9.09 -19.80 -14.67
C ASN A 130 -8.06 -18.93 -15.41
N ASP A 131 -7.83 -17.68 -14.98
CA ASP A 131 -6.84 -16.78 -15.59
C ASP A 131 -5.40 -17.29 -15.34
N ILE A 132 -5.21 -18.15 -14.33
CA ILE A 132 -3.89 -18.72 -13.98
C ILE A 132 -3.60 -20.08 -14.64
N ASP A 133 -4.57 -20.66 -15.37
CA ASP A 133 -4.41 -21.98 -16.02
C ASP A 133 -3.42 -21.96 -17.21
N GLY A 134 -2.97 -20.77 -17.61
CA GLY A 134 -2.06 -20.54 -18.74
C GLY A 134 -0.61 -20.26 -18.35
N SER A 135 0.18 -19.84 -19.34
CA SER A 135 1.50 -19.26 -19.08
C SER A 135 1.34 -17.84 -18.53
N PRO A 136 2.15 -17.43 -17.53
CA PRO A 136 2.10 -16.08 -17.00
C PRO A 136 2.44 -15.04 -18.08
N ASP A 137 1.79 -13.89 -18.03
CA ASP A 137 2.11 -12.76 -18.91
C ASP A 137 3.48 -12.18 -18.57
N CYS A 138 3.81 -12.12 -17.27
CA CYS A 138 5.09 -11.65 -16.76
C CYS A 138 5.54 -12.49 -15.58
N THR A 139 6.82 -12.82 -15.53
CA THR A 139 7.45 -13.50 -14.40
C THR A 139 8.54 -12.63 -13.84
N VAL A 140 8.59 -12.46 -12.52
CA VAL A 140 9.63 -11.71 -11.82
C VAL A 140 10.33 -12.61 -10.80
N MET A 141 11.66 -12.70 -10.89
CA MET A 141 12.46 -13.46 -9.92
C MET A 141 12.97 -12.53 -8.83
N MET A 142 12.44 -12.67 -7.63
CA MET A 142 12.80 -11.90 -6.45
C MET A 142 13.90 -12.60 -5.65
N ILE A 143 14.90 -11.83 -5.24
CA ILE A 143 15.95 -12.30 -4.33
C ILE A 143 16.04 -11.41 -3.10
N ARG A 144 16.36 -12.04 -1.97
CA ARG A 144 16.46 -11.35 -0.69
C ARG A 144 17.71 -10.48 -0.60
N GLY A 145 17.49 -9.21 -0.28
CA GLY A 145 18.48 -8.26 0.21
C GLY A 145 18.55 -8.24 1.74
N ALA A 146 18.95 -7.11 2.32
CA ALA A 146 19.03 -6.98 3.78
C ALA A 146 17.62 -6.93 4.41
N GLU A 147 16.90 -5.84 4.17
CA GLU A 147 15.55 -5.56 4.73
C GLU A 147 14.45 -5.56 3.64
N GLU A 148 14.79 -6.01 2.43
CA GLU A 148 13.91 -5.95 1.26
C GLU A 148 14.22 -7.09 0.28
N PHE A 149 13.32 -7.30 -0.67
CA PHE A 149 13.48 -8.16 -1.83
C PHE A 149 13.59 -7.30 -3.06
N TYR A 150 14.48 -7.66 -3.98
CA TYR A 150 14.64 -6.97 -5.26
C TYR A 150 14.55 -7.96 -6.41
N ALA A 151 13.99 -7.49 -7.51
CA ALA A 151 13.86 -8.27 -8.72
C ALA A 151 15.23 -8.42 -9.40
N ARG A 152 15.74 -9.66 -9.45
CA ARG A 152 16.96 -10.02 -10.16
C ARG A 152 16.77 -9.93 -11.66
N GLU A 153 15.67 -10.46 -12.15
CA GLU A 153 15.29 -10.48 -13.56
C GLU A 153 13.77 -10.52 -13.70
N SER A 154 13.29 -10.17 -14.89
CA SER A 154 11.90 -10.30 -15.28
C SER A 154 11.81 -10.79 -16.72
N SER A 155 10.88 -11.68 -17.02
CA SER A 155 10.63 -12.24 -18.36
C SER A 155 9.16 -12.17 -18.74
N GLY A 156 8.86 -12.28 -20.02
CA GLY A 156 7.50 -12.11 -20.55
C GLY A 156 7.19 -10.67 -20.95
N ASP A 157 5.90 -10.38 -21.17
CA ASP A 157 5.38 -9.05 -21.45
C ASP A 157 4.99 -8.36 -20.15
N CYS A 158 5.96 -7.80 -19.44
CA CYS A 158 5.69 -7.08 -18.19
C CYS A 158 5.18 -5.64 -18.38
N ASP A 159 4.84 -5.24 -19.60
CA ASP A 159 4.36 -3.89 -19.87
C ASP A 159 2.86 -3.74 -19.55
N GLY A 160 2.49 -2.55 -19.07
CA GLY A 160 1.11 -2.28 -18.63
C GLY A 160 0.63 -3.08 -17.42
N MET A 161 1.53 -3.74 -16.69
CA MET A 161 1.23 -4.51 -15.48
C MET A 161 2.02 -4.03 -14.26
N THR A 162 1.60 -4.49 -13.07
CA THR A 162 2.31 -4.28 -11.80
C THR A 162 3.59 -5.11 -11.74
N ASN A 163 4.62 -4.63 -12.43
CA ASN A 163 5.94 -5.27 -12.46
C ASN A 163 6.77 -4.88 -11.21
N VAL A 164 6.76 -5.75 -10.20
CA VAL A 164 7.46 -5.55 -8.93
C VAL A 164 8.97 -5.41 -9.14
N TYR A 165 9.54 -4.29 -8.70
CA TYR A 165 10.98 -4.02 -8.73
C TYR A 165 11.63 -4.31 -7.38
N THR A 166 11.03 -3.82 -6.30
CA THR A 166 11.50 -4.00 -4.93
C THR A 166 10.30 -4.09 -4.00
N LEU A 167 10.36 -4.98 -3.02
CA LEU A 167 9.33 -5.19 -2.03
C LEU A 167 9.96 -5.21 -0.63
N SER A 168 9.37 -4.44 0.27
CA SER A 168 9.70 -4.45 1.69
C SER A 168 8.40 -4.31 2.48
N LYS A 169 8.46 -4.46 3.80
CA LYS A 169 7.30 -4.22 4.67
C LYS A 169 6.70 -2.80 4.52
N LYS A 170 7.51 -1.79 4.14
CA LYS A 170 7.05 -0.39 4.10
C LYS A 170 6.76 0.11 2.70
N HIS A 171 7.40 -0.45 1.69
CA HIS A 171 7.42 0.10 0.35
C HIS A 171 7.30 -1.00 -0.70
N LEU A 172 6.53 -0.69 -1.74
CA LEU A 172 6.46 -1.41 -3.00
C LEU A 172 7.00 -0.49 -4.09
N PHE A 173 8.07 -0.91 -4.76
CA PHE A 173 8.57 -0.26 -5.95
C PHE A 173 8.14 -1.05 -7.18
N VAL A 174 7.57 -0.37 -8.17
CA VAL A 174 7.16 -1.00 -9.43
C VAL A 174 7.78 -0.26 -10.61
N ARG A 175 8.16 -1.02 -11.63
CA ARG A 175 8.81 -0.45 -12.82
C ARG A 175 7.86 0.45 -13.60
N MET A 176 8.46 1.35 -14.38
CA MET A 176 7.73 2.13 -15.39
C MET A 176 7.27 1.23 -16.52
N GLY A 177 6.01 1.39 -16.95
CA GLY A 177 5.54 0.84 -18.22
C GLY A 177 6.18 1.60 -19.38
N LYS A 178 6.51 0.89 -20.47
CA LYS A 178 7.07 1.51 -21.68
C LYS A 178 6.09 2.49 -22.30
N ASP A 179 4.80 2.17 -22.19
CA ASP A 179 3.69 2.99 -22.70
C ASP A 179 3.14 3.98 -21.67
N SER A 180 3.86 4.24 -20.57
CA SER A 180 3.42 5.20 -19.54
C SER A 180 3.34 6.64 -20.05
N GLY A 181 4.05 6.97 -21.14
CA GLY A 181 4.16 8.33 -21.66
C GLY A 181 5.01 9.27 -20.80
N ILE A 182 5.66 8.75 -19.75
CA ILE A 182 6.51 9.52 -18.83
C ILE A 182 7.98 9.20 -19.16
N ASN A 183 8.77 10.24 -19.41
CA ASN A 183 10.17 10.17 -19.81
C ASN A 183 11.13 10.00 -18.61
N THR A 184 10.83 9.09 -17.70
CA THR A 184 11.73 8.72 -16.61
C THR A 184 11.93 7.21 -16.55
N LYS A 185 13.09 6.79 -16.05
CA LYS A 185 13.39 5.38 -15.75
C LYS A 185 13.30 5.09 -14.26
N GLU A 186 13.05 6.10 -13.44
CA GLU A 186 12.85 5.91 -12.01
C GLU A 186 11.56 5.11 -11.78
N PRO A 187 11.58 4.06 -10.95
CA PRO A 187 10.38 3.31 -10.64
C PRO A 187 9.40 4.16 -9.81
N TYR A 188 8.13 3.77 -9.83
CA TYR A 188 7.18 4.29 -8.85
C TYR A 188 7.58 3.80 -7.46
N LYS A 189 7.79 4.73 -6.52
CA LYS A 189 7.95 4.42 -5.10
C LYS A 189 6.58 4.54 -4.44
N LEU A 190 5.97 3.41 -4.09
CA LEU A 190 4.70 3.37 -3.37
C LEU A 190 4.93 3.00 -1.92
N ASN A 191 4.40 3.81 -1.02
CA ASN A 191 4.41 3.53 0.41
C ASN A 191 3.17 2.72 0.79
N GLU A 192 3.35 1.74 1.67
CA GLU A 192 2.24 1.05 2.31
C GLU A 192 1.32 2.08 2.99
N SER A 193 0.02 1.91 2.81
CA SER A 193 -1.03 2.79 3.28
C SER A 193 -1.74 2.14 4.46
N ARG A 194 -1.75 2.83 5.60
CA ARG A 194 -2.47 2.36 6.78
C ARG A 194 -3.87 2.91 6.80
N PRO A 195 -4.90 2.08 7.05
CA PRO A 195 -6.29 2.54 7.09
C PRO A 195 -6.58 3.30 8.39
N PHE A 196 -7.38 4.36 8.27
CA PHE A 196 -7.87 5.19 9.37
C PHE A 196 -9.37 5.41 9.23
N GLN A 197 -10.08 5.31 10.34
CA GLN A 197 -11.45 5.76 10.49
C GLN A 197 -11.44 7.18 11.06
N CYS A 198 -12.16 8.09 10.42
CA CYS A 198 -12.27 9.48 10.82
C CYS A 198 -13.71 9.90 11.12
N TYR A 199 -13.86 10.86 12.04
CA TYR A 199 -15.09 11.60 12.26
C TYR A 199 -14.84 13.09 12.42
N VAL A 200 -15.89 13.88 12.19
CA VAL A 200 -15.88 15.34 12.34
C VAL A 200 -17.05 15.78 13.21
N ASP A 201 -16.76 16.51 14.28
CA ASP A 201 -17.76 17.07 15.21
C ASP A 201 -17.89 18.58 15.00
N ILE A 202 -19.13 19.04 14.75
CA ILE A 202 -19.47 20.46 14.60
C ILE A 202 -20.76 20.78 15.38
N PRO A 203 -20.76 21.78 16.30
CA PRO A 203 -19.57 22.43 16.84
C PRO A 203 -18.65 21.45 17.60
N GLY A 204 -17.35 21.76 17.60
CA GLY A 204 -16.34 21.00 18.34
C GLY A 204 -16.49 21.10 19.87
N VAL A 205 -15.72 20.28 20.59
CA VAL A 205 -15.83 20.04 22.05
C VAL A 205 -15.70 21.27 22.94
N SER A 206 -15.04 22.33 22.48
CA SER A 206 -14.86 23.55 23.28
C SER A 206 -15.99 24.56 23.11
N GLY A 207 -17.00 24.26 22.29
CA GLY A 207 -17.94 25.27 21.81
C GLY A 207 -17.21 26.29 20.93
N GLY A 208 -17.98 27.04 20.16
CA GLY A 208 -17.40 28.03 19.24
C GLY A 208 -18.38 28.55 18.21
N ARG A 209 -19.51 27.87 18.06
CA ARG A 209 -20.65 28.30 17.25
C ARG A 209 -21.94 27.89 17.95
N ASP A 210 -22.92 28.78 17.91
CA ASP A 210 -24.28 28.51 18.38
C ASP A 210 -25.05 27.73 17.30
N LEU A 211 -24.70 26.45 17.17
CA LEU A 211 -25.27 25.52 16.20
C LEU A 211 -25.54 24.18 16.89
N PRO A 212 -26.57 23.42 16.47
CA PRO A 212 -26.78 22.06 16.93
C PRO A 212 -25.56 21.17 16.70
N TYR A 213 -25.21 20.37 17.70
CA TYR A 213 -24.18 19.34 17.58
C TYR A 213 -24.55 18.30 16.52
N LYS A 214 -23.63 18.09 15.58
CA LYS A 214 -23.66 17.02 14.61
C LYS A 214 -22.28 16.39 14.50
N ARG A 215 -22.27 15.06 14.52
CA ARG A 215 -21.12 14.27 14.12
C ARG A 215 -21.31 13.78 12.69
N TYR A 216 -20.30 14.00 11.87
CA TYR A 216 -20.16 13.44 10.54
C TYR A 216 -19.24 12.23 10.67
N GLU A 217 -19.82 11.03 10.63
CA GLU A 217 -19.04 9.79 10.74
C GLU A 217 -19.79 8.57 10.21
N PRO A 218 -19.08 7.47 9.87
CA PRO A 218 -17.62 7.38 9.74
C PRO A 218 -17.11 7.51 8.30
N PHE A 219 -15.92 8.06 8.14
CA PHE A 219 -15.17 8.09 6.88
C PHE A 219 -13.93 7.18 6.98
N TYR A 220 -13.65 6.41 5.94
CA TYR A 220 -12.48 5.53 5.87
C TYR A 220 -11.49 6.10 4.85
N ILE A 221 -10.29 6.43 5.32
CA ILE A 221 -9.19 6.95 4.49
C ILE A 221 -7.91 6.22 4.86
N HIS A 222 -6.81 6.53 4.18
CA HIS A 222 -5.49 6.01 4.50
C HIS A 222 -4.47 7.15 4.62
N ASP A 223 -3.34 6.86 5.24
CA ASP A 223 -2.30 7.84 5.52
C ASP A 223 -1.33 8.15 4.37
N GLN A 224 -1.65 7.77 3.14
CA GLN A 224 -0.84 8.13 1.96
C GLN A 224 -1.64 9.03 1.02
N GLY A 225 -2.19 10.11 1.57
CA GLY A 225 -2.97 11.10 0.83
C GLY A 225 -4.48 10.84 0.77
N GLY A 226 -4.99 9.88 1.56
CA GLY A 226 -6.42 9.61 1.65
C GLY A 226 -7.17 10.86 2.08
N THR A 227 -8.26 11.16 1.36
CA THR A 227 -9.01 12.42 1.50
C THR A 227 -10.51 12.14 1.62
N PHE A 228 -11.21 12.88 2.46
CA PHE A 228 -12.68 12.93 2.47
C PHE A 228 -13.19 14.36 2.56
N GLU A 229 -14.43 14.58 2.11
CA GLU A 229 -15.07 15.89 2.08
C GLU A 229 -16.42 15.84 2.79
N ILE A 230 -16.77 16.89 3.52
CA ILE A 230 -18.09 17.09 4.11
C ILE A 230 -18.67 18.43 3.66
N LEU A 231 -19.98 18.44 3.41
CA LEU A 231 -20.75 19.66 3.28
C LEU A 231 -21.42 19.97 4.63
N THR A 232 -21.07 21.11 5.22
CA THR A 232 -21.65 21.53 6.51
C THR A 232 -23.14 21.88 6.36
N ASP A 233 -23.95 21.55 7.37
CA ASP A 233 -25.40 21.63 7.26
C ASP A 233 -25.92 23.07 7.20
N HIS A 234 -25.31 23.96 8.00
CA HIS A 234 -25.76 25.33 8.21
C HIS A 234 -25.09 26.33 7.26
N GLU A 235 -23.75 26.34 7.21
CA GLU A 235 -22.99 27.31 6.43
C GLU A 235 -22.73 26.85 4.99
N LYS A 236 -23.06 25.60 4.66
CA LYS A 236 -22.83 25.00 3.33
C LYS A 236 -21.37 25.11 2.86
N ARG A 237 -20.42 25.08 3.80
CA ARG A 237 -18.98 25.01 3.55
C ARG A 237 -18.56 23.59 3.19
N ASN A 238 -17.69 23.48 2.20
CA ASN A 238 -17.08 22.25 1.73
C ASN A 238 -15.74 22.04 2.45
N LEU A 239 -15.74 21.26 3.52
CA LEU A 239 -14.53 21.01 4.31
C LEU A 239 -13.88 19.72 3.85
N VAL A 240 -12.59 19.77 3.58
CA VAL A 240 -11.81 18.66 3.03
C VAL A 240 -10.72 18.29 4.03
N PHE A 241 -10.57 17.00 4.29
CA PHE A 241 -9.59 16.49 5.23
C PHE A 241 -8.70 15.48 4.55
N ARG A 242 -7.38 15.62 4.73
CA ARG A 242 -6.38 14.76 4.10
C ARG A 242 -5.37 14.29 5.12
N LEU A 243 -5.09 12.98 5.12
CA LEU A 243 -4.11 12.36 5.99
C LEU A 243 -2.88 11.95 5.20
N VAL A 244 -1.70 12.33 5.69
CA VAL A 244 -0.42 12.09 5.01
C VAL A 244 0.66 11.74 6.01
N ARG A 245 1.23 10.54 5.90
CA ARG A 245 2.51 10.16 6.49
C ARG A 245 3.60 10.54 5.50
N VAL A 246 4.22 11.69 5.76
CA VAL A 246 5.25 12.30 4.93
C VAL A 246 6.56 11.55 5.12
N ASP A 247 7.04 10.95 4.04
CA ASP A 247 8.38 10.41 3.87
C ASP A 247 9.19 11.42 3.04
N TRP A 248 10.14 12.10 3.69
CA TRP A 248 10.79 13.25 3.08
C TRP A 248 11.84 12.86 2.04
N GLU A 249 11.64 13.32 0.80
CA GLU A 249 12.61 13.12 -0.29
C GLU A 249 14.02 13.66 0.05
N ILE A 250 14.12 14.71 0.87
CA ILE A 250 15.41 15.26 1.28
C ILE A 250 16.29 14.25 2.02
N ASN A 251 15.69 13.23 2.64
CA ASN A 251 16.42 12.17 3.35
C ASN A 251 17.23 11.28 2.40
N ASN A 252 16.99 11.37 1.08
CA ASN A 252 17.78 10.67 0.07
C ASN A 252 19.07 11.41 -0.30
N HIS A 253 19.33 12.60 0.26
CA HIS A 253 20.52 13.39 -0.03
C HIS A 253 21.55 13.34 1.11
N ILE A 254 22.83 13.31 0.75
CA ILE A 254 23.94 13.24 1.72
C ILE A 254 24.00 14.53 2.55
N GLY A 255 24.08 14.38 3.88
CA GLY A 255 24.33 15.48 4.81
C GLY A 255 23.10 16.27 5.25
N VAL A 256 21.90 15.82 4.86
CA VAL A 256 20.62 16.42 5.25
C VAL A 256 19.67 15.33 5.73
N PHE A 257 18.92 15.62 6.79
CA PHE A 257 17.93 14.70 7.35
C PHE A 257 16.80 15.49 8.01
N THR A 258 15.57 15.07 7.75
CA THR A 258 14.35 15.56 8.37
C THR A 258 13.54 14.38 8.84
N ARG A 259 13.01 14.46 10.07
CA ARG A 259 12.13 13.41 10.59
C ARG A 259 10.82 13.39 9.79
N ASP A 260 10.43 12.19 9.38
CA ASP A 260 9.11 11.90 8.84
C ASP A 260 8.02 12.30 9.83
N VAL A 261 6.85 12.69 9.31
CA VAL A 261 5.74 13.18 10.13
C VAL A 261 4.41 12.67 9.59
N MET A 262 3.47 12.40 10.49
CA MET A 262 2.06 12.27 10.13
C MET A 262 1.42 13.66 10.17
N VAL A 263 0.67 14.02 9.13
CA VAL A 263 -0.02 15.31 9.02
C VAL A 263 -1.49 15.09 8.70
N LEU A 264 -2.37 15.72 9.47
CA LEU A 264 -3.79 15.85 9.15
C LEU A 264 -4.06 17.30 8.73
N TYR A 265 -4.39 17.46 7.45
CA TYR A 265 -4.80 18.75 6.86
C TYR A 265 -6.30 18.94 7.00
N ALA A 266 -6.70 20.15 7.35
CA ALA A 266 -8.06 20.64 7.23
C ALA A 266 -8.08 21.79 6.22
N GLU A 267 -8.75 21.55 5.11
CA GLU A 267 -8.85 22.43 3.96
C GLU A 267 -10.32 22.80 3.74
N GLU A 268 -10.57 23.84 2.95
CA GLU A 268 -11.88 24.21 2.44
C GLU A 268 -11.81 24.36 0.94
N ARG A 269 -12.76 23.72 0.24
CA ARG A 269 -12.89 23.84 -1.20
C ARG A 269 -13.78 25.03 -1.53
N THR A 270 -13.22 25.97 -2.27
CA THR A 270 -13.89 27.19 -2.73
C THR A 270 -13.86 27.22 -4.26
N ASP A 271 -14.55 28.19 -4.87
CA ASP A 271 -14.51 28.41 -6.31
C ASP A 271 -13.10 28.78 -6.82
N GLU A 272 -12.26 29.32 -5.93
CA GLU A 272 -10.85 29.67 -6.20
C GLU A 272 -9.88 28.49 -5.95
N GLY A 273 -10.39 27.33 -5.54
CA GLY A 273 -9.62 26.13 -5.22
C GLY A 273 -9.55 25.83 -3.72
N TYR A 274 -8.51 25.11 -3.31
CA TYR A 274 -8.33 24.66 -1.92
C TYR A 274 -7.68 25.74 -1.05
N LYS A 275 -8.34 26.06 0.06
CA LYS A 275 -7.82 26.94 1.11
C LYS A 275 -7.49 26.13 2.35
N ILE A 276 -6.23 26.18 2.80
CA ILE A 276 -5.83 25.52 4.04
C ILE A 276 -6.39 26.30 5.23
N ASN A 277 -7.26 25.67 6.02
CA ASN A 277 -7.76 26.22 7.29
C ASN A 277 -6.76 25.99 8.43
N GLY A 278 -6.06 24.86 8.39
CA GLY A 278 -4.97 24.55 9.30
C GLY A 278 -4.56 23.08 9.19
N TYR A 279 -3.54 22.71 9.95
CA TYR A 279 -3.06 21.33 10.01
C TYR A 279 -2.49 21.04 11.39
N THR A 280 -2.36 19.75 11.69
CA THR A 280 -1.63 19.24 12.84
C THR A 280 -0.63 18.21 12.34
N PHE A 281 0.51 18.09 13.02
CA PHE A 281 1.51 17.08 12.70
C PHE A 281 2.05 16.42 13.96
N THR A 282 2.53 15.19 13.82
CA THR A 282 3.05 14.35 14.92
C THR A 282 3.98 13.27 14.36
N GLU A 283 4.49 12.40 15.22
CA GLU A 283 5.31 11.24 14.84
C GLU A 283 4.61 10.39 13.76
N PRO A 284 5.35 9.79 12.80
CA PRO A 284 4.76 9.17 11.61
C PRO A 284 3.98 7.89 11.92
N ASP A 285 4.37 7.15 12.96
CA ASP A 285 3.87 5.80 13.23
C ASP A 285 2.75 5.73 14.28
N ILE A 286 2.20 6.88 14.68
CA ILE A 286 1.03 6.94 15.57
C ILE A 286 -0.22 6.28 14.96
N THR A 287 -1.10 5.79 15.83
CA THR A 287 -2.37 5.13 15.46
C THR A 287 -3.60 6.04 15.59
N ARG A 288 -3.42 7.29 16.07
CA ARG A 288 -4.49 8.28 16.20
C ARG A 288 -3.98 9.72 16.04
N VAL A 289 -4.70 10.55 15.32
CA VAL A 289 -4.42 11.98 15.16
C VAL A 289 -5.72 12.77 15.19
N GLY A 290 -5.67 14.00 15.71
CA GLY A 290 -6.82 14.88 15.68
C GLY A 290 -6.43 16.34 15.68
N ILE A 291 -7.34 17.17 15.18
CA ILE A 291 -7.19 18.63 15.12
C ILE A 291 -8.45 19.27 15.69
N ASN A 292 -8.27 20.29 16.53
CA ASN A 292 -9.35 20.99 17.20
C ASN A 292 -9.25 22.51 16.94
N PHE A 293 -10.19 23.05 16.18
CA PHE A 293 -10.31 24.48 15.90
C PHE A 293 -11.28 25.21 16.85
N LYS A 294 -11.62 24.60 17.99
CA LYS A 294 -12.73 24.94 18.89
C LYS A 294 -14.13 24.72 18.30
N TRP A 295 -14.40 25.33 17.15
CA TRP A 295 -15.68 25.19 16.45
C TRP A 295 -15.82 23.87 15.68
N MET A 296 -14.72 23.14 15.49
CA MET A 296 -14.69 21.85 14.81
C MET A 296 -13.63 20.96 15.45
N LEU A 297 -13.96 19.69 15.65
CA LEU A 297 -13.02 18.65 16.05
C LEU A 297 -12.99 17.58 14.97
N VAL A 298 -11.80 17.22 14.51
CA VAL A 298 -11.59 16.05 13.64
C VAL A 298 -10.69 15.07 14.36
N SER A 299 -11.04 13.80 14.29
CA SER A 299 -10.30 12.71 14.89
C SER A 299 -10.23 11.55 13.92
N CYS A 300 -9.04 11.01 13.72
CA CYS A 300 -8.75 9.86 12.88
C CYS A 300 -7.99 8.82 13.70
N PHE A 301 -8.35 7.55 13.60
CA PHE A 301 -7.75 6.44 14.34
C PHE A 301 -7.77 5.14 13.54
N MET A 302 -6.76 4.29 13.72
CA MET A 302 -6.70 2.95 13.10
C MET A 302 -7.59 1.95 13.84
N GLU A 303 -7.54 1.97 15.17
CA GLU A 303 -8.36 1.11 16.03
C GLU A 303 -9.62 1.85 16.45
N SER A 304 -10.79 1.25 16.20
CA SER A 304 -12.05 1.88 16.56
C SER A 304 -12.11 2.22 18.05
N ASN A 305 -12.57 3.42 18.38
CA ASN A 305 -12.88 3.83 19.76
C ASN A 305 -13.88 2.89 20.46
N LYS A 306 -14.58 2.02 19.72
CA LYS A 306 -15.42 0.94 20.29
C LYS A 306 -14.60 -0.12 21.05
N PHE A 307 -13.34 -0.33 20.65
CA PHE A 307 -12.45 -1.34 21.22
C PHE A 307 -11.32 -0.75 22.06
N ALA A 308 -11.06 0.55 21.92
CA ALA A 308 -10.12 1.26 22.78
C ALA A 308 -10.67 1.37 24.21
N THR A 309 -10.03 0.69 25.16
CA THR A 309 -10.27 0.93 26.58
C THR A 309 -9.61 2.26 26.99
N PRO A 310 -10.33 3.16 27.67
CA PRO A 310 -9.70 4.35 28.22
C PRO A 310 -8.62 3.91 29.22
N PHE A 311 -7.41 4.44 29.07
CA PHE A 311 -6.41 4.37 30.13
C PHE A 311 -6.97 5.15 31.33
N MET A 312 -7.35 4.44 32.38
CA MET A 312 -7.65 5.02 33.70
C MET A 312 -6.36 5.22 34.47
#